data_AF-A0A919MLD1-F1
#
_entry.id   AF-A0A919MLD1-F1
#
_cell.length_a   1.000
_cell.length_b   1.000
_cell.length_c   1.000
_cell.angle_alpha   90.00
_cell.angle_beta   90.00
_cell.angle_gamma   90.00
#
_symmetry.space_group_name_H-M   'P 1'
#
loop_
_entity.id
_entity.type
_entity.pdbx_description
1 polymer ?
#
loop_
_entity_poly.entity_id
_entity_poly.type
_entity_poly.pdbx_seq_one_letter_code
_entity_poly.pdbx_strand_id
1 'polypeptide(L)'
;MRAGRFVAPFKRDRMTWIKPSFRWMMYRCGWGAKPGQERILAVEITRAGFEWALAHACISHYEPGAGETREEWGRRLRHSPVRVQWDPERSLQLAALPYRSLQLGLGGEAVPRYVDEWTVAIRDVT
;
A
#
# COMPACT_ATOMS: atom_id res chain seq x y z
N MET A 1 -3.58 -19.82 3.19
CA MET A 1 -2.99 -19.87 1.83
C MET A 1 -3.77 -20.67 0.79
N ARG A 2 -4.64 -21.62 1.16
CA ARG A 2 -5.40 -22.42 0.18
C ARG A 2 -6.44 -21.65 -0.63
N ALA A 3 -6.89 -20.49 -0.16
CA ALA A 3 -8.01 -19.78 -0.78
C ALA A 3 -7.66 -19.05 -2.08
N GLY A 4 -6.38 -18.74 -2.34
CA GLY A 4 -5.95 -17.97 -3.53
C GLY A 4 -6.49 -16.54 -3.61
N ARG A 5 -7.20 -16.07 -2.57
CA ARG A 5 -7.87 -14.77 -2.47
C ARG A 5 -7.89 -14.30 -1.02
N PHE A 6 -8.20 -13.02 -0.80
CA PHE A 6 -8.42 -12.50 0.55
C PHE A 6 -9.69 -13.11 1.16
N VAL A 7 -9.56 -13.62 2.39
CA VAL A 7 -10.66 -14.19 3.18
C VAL A 7 -10.54 -13.69 4.63
N ALA A 8 -11.56 -13.94 5.45
CA ALA A 8 -11.47 -13.67 6.88
C ALA A 8 -10.17 -14.27 7.48
N PRO A 9 -9.44 -13.54 8.33
CA PRO A 9 -9.84 -12.31 9.04
C PRO A 9 -9.47 -10.99 8.32
N PHE A 10 -9.24 -10.99 7.00
CA PHE A 10 -9.01 -9.75 6.25
C PHE A 10 -10.19 -8.78 6.43
N LYS A 11 -9.90 -7.54 6.83
CA LYS A 11 -10.89 -6.50 7.10
C LYS A 11 -10.99 -5.56 5.90
N ARG A 12 -12.18 -5.44 5.32
CA ARG A 12 -12.43 -4.62 4.12
C ARG A 12 -12.77 -3.15 4.43
N ASP A 13 -13.11 -2.85 5.67
CA ASP A 13 -13.53 -1.52 6.16
C ASP A 13 -12.36 -0.62 6.58
N ARG A 14 -11.16 -1.17 6.73
CA ARG A 14 -9.95 -0.44 7.09
C ARG A 14 -9.10 -0.11 5.86
N MET A 15 -8.30 0.93 6.00
CA MET A 15 -7.20 1.21 5.07
C MET A 15 -6.27 -0.01 4.96
N THR A 16 -6.06 -0.46 3.74
CA THR A 16 -5.11 -1.53 3.39
C THR A 16 -3.90 -0.91 2.71
N TRP A 17 -2.72 -1.10 3.28
CA TRP A 17 -1.48 -0.55 2.73
C TRP A 17 -0.77 -1.60 1.88
N ILE A 18 -0.53 -1.27 0.61
CA ILE A 18 0.27 -2.08 -0.30
C ILE A 18 1.61 -1.40 -0.59
N LYS A 19 2.63 -2.24 -0.79
CA LYS A 19 4.02 -1.82 -0.94
C LYS A 19 4.65 -2.60 -2.09
N PRO A 20 4.88 -1.96 -3.24
CA PRO A 20 5.60 -2.60 -4.34
C PRO A 20 7.07 -2.90 -4.01
N SER A 21 7.68 -2.15 -3.07
CA SER A 21 9.07 -2.39 -2.66
C SER A 21 9.20 -3.63 -1.78
N PHE A 22 9.92 -4.64 -2.30
CA PHE A 22 10.29 -5.84 -1.58
C PHE A 22 11.13 -5.53 -0.33
N ARG A 23 12.16 -4.68 -0.45
CA ARG A 23 13.10 -4.40 0.66
C ARG A 23 12.42 -3.65 1.79
N TRP A 24 11.47 -2.76 1.46
CA TRP A 24 10.63 -2.16 2.48
C TRP A 24 9.79 -3.20 3.23
N MET A 25 9.20 -4.17 2.52
CA MET A 25 8.45 -5.25 3.17
C MET A 25 9.35 -6.06 4.11
N MET A 26 10.58 -6.37 3.68
CA MET A 26 11.57 -7.07 4.52
C MET A 26 11.97 -6.26 5.76
N TYR A 27 12.09 -4.93 5.65
CA TYR A 27 12.27 -4.07 6.81
C TYR A 27 11.08 -4.11 7.76
N ARG A 28 9.85 -4.08 7.22
CA ARG A 28 8.62 -4.07 8.00
C ARG A 28 8.49 -5.33 8.83
N CYS A 29 8.65 -6.50 8.22
CA CYS A 29 8.57 -7.80 8.89
C CYS A 29 9.87 -8.26 9.56
N GLY A 30 10.99 -7.55 9.35
CA GLY A 30 12.31 -7.98 9.84
C GLY A 30 12.72 -9.32 9.26
N TRP A 31 12.64 -9.49 7.94
CA TRP A 31 12.86 -10.76 7.24
C TRP A 31 11.99 -11.91 7.76
N GLY A 32 10.74 -11.61 8.15
CA GLY A 32 9.80 -12.61 8.69
C GLY A 32 10.08 -13.02 10.13
N ALA A 33 11.02 -12.38 10.84
CA ALA A 33 11.36 -12.73 12.21
C ALA A 33 10.52 -11.98 13.27
N LYS A 34 9.80 -10.91 12.91
CA LYS A 34 9.02 -10.12 13.87
C LYS A 34 7.69 -10.81 14.23
N PRO A 35 7.31 -10.85 15.52
CA PRO A 35 6.03 -11.39 15.96
C PRO A 35 4.83 -10.81 15.21
N GLY A 36 3.96 -11.68 14.68
CA GLY A 36 2.76 -11.32 13.94
C GLY A 36 2.99 -10.85 12.50
N GLN A 37 4.21 -11.03 11.97
CA GLN A 37 4.61 -10.68 10.60
C GLN A 37 5.52 -11.74 9.96
N GLU A 38 5.38 -12.98 10.40
CA GLU A 38 6.19 -14.12 9.95
C GLU A 38 5.77 -14.61 8.56
N ARG A 39 4.57 -14.22 8.11
CA ARG A 39 4.03 -14.58 6.79
C ARG A 39 4.09 -13.40 5.83
N ILE A 40 4.74 -13.60 4.70
CA ILE A 40 4.90 -12.59 3.65
C ILE A 40 4.13 -13.06 2.42
N LEU A 41 3.26 -12.19 1.90
CA LEU A 41 2.44 -12.48 0.73
C LEU A 41 2.91 -11.63 -0.45
N ALA A 42 3.21 -12.28 -1.57
CA ALA A 42 3.31 -11.62 -2.85
C ALA A 42 1.91 -11.56 -3.48
N VAL A 43 1.38 -10.36 -3.67
CA VAL A 43 0.08 -10.13 -4.29
C VAL A 43 0.30 -9.53 -5.67
N GLU A 44 -0.10 -10.26 -6.70
CA GLU A 44 -0.07 -9.81 -8.08
C GLU A 44 -1.40 -9.12 -8.40
N ILE A 45 -1.33 -7.90 -8.93
CA ILE A 45 -2.50 -7.12 -9.34
C ILE A 45 -2.42 -6.72 -10.80
N THR A 46 -3.58 -6.45 -11.40
CA THR A 46 -3.64 -5.91 -12.75
C THR A 46 -2.97 -4.54 -12.82
N ARG A 47 -2.27 -4.29 -13.93
CA ARG A 47 -1.68 -2.97 -14.23
C ARG A 47 -2.75 -1.87 -14.23
N ALA A 48 -3.91 -2.14 -14.84
CA ALA A 48 -5.02 -1.19 -14.90
C ALA A 48 -5.54 -0.82 -13.49
N GLY A 49 -5.63 -1.79 -12.57
CA GLY A 49 -6.00 -1.52 -11.18
C GLY A 49 -4.97 -0.64 -10.46
N PHE A 50 -3.68 -0.88 -10.70
CA PHE A 50 -2.61 -0.03 -10.15
C PHE A 50 -2.64 1.40 -10.70
N GLU A 51 -2.82 1.56 -12.03
CA GLU A 51 -2.96 2.88 -12.67
C GLU A 51 -4.20 3.62 -12.18
N TRP A 52 -5.33 2.92 -12.01
CA TRP A 52 -6.53 3.49 -11.39
C TRP A 52 -6.23 3.99 -9.98
N ALA A 53 -5.53 3.21 -9.16
CA ALA A 53 -5.19 3.60 -7.79
C ALA A 53 -4.34 4.89 -7.76
N LEU A 54 -3.37 5.01 -8.67
CA LEU A 54 -2.55 6.22 -8.80
C LEU A 54 -3.38 7.44 -9.26
N ALA A 55 -4.28 7.27 -10.22
CA ALA A 55 -5.14 8.35 -10.71
C ALA A 55 -6.13 8.87 -9.64
N HIS A 56 -6.48 8.04 -8.65
CA HIS A 56 -7.42 8.39 -7.56
C HIS A 56 -6.71 8.68 -6.22
N ALA A 57 -5.40 8.91 -6.26
CA ALA A 57 -4.60 9.10 -5.06
C ALA A 57 -4.52 10.56 -4.59
N CYS A 58 -4.39 10.71 -3.28
CA CYS A 58 -4.00 11.96 -2.63
C CYS A 58 -2.76 11.74 -1.75
N ILE A 59 -1.80 12.67 -1.81
CA ILE A 59 -0.61 12.65 -0.95
C ILE A 59 -1.06 12.77 0.51
N SER A 60 -0.59 11.88 1.37
CA SER A 60 -1.09 11.78 2.75
C SER A 60 -0.55 12.85 3.70
N HIS A 61 0.28 13.78 3.23
CA HIS A 61 0.78 14.91 3.99
C HIS A 61 0.59 16.19 3.17
N TYR A 62 0.38 17.30 3.88
CA TYR A 62 0.28 18.61 3.26
C TYR A 62 1.68 19.12 2.89
N GLU A 63 1.84 19.56 1.66
CA GLU A 63 3.07 20.18 1.15
C GLU A 63 2.80 21.66 0.85
N PRO A 64 3.32 22.58 1.68
CA PRO A 64 3.19 24.01 1.42
C PRO A 64 3.81 24.38 0.05
N GLY A 65 3.10 25.18 -0.74
CA GLY A 65 3.56 25.61 -2.07
C GLY A 65 3.19 24.68 -3.22
N ALA A 66 2.49 23.57 -2.97
CA ALA A 66 1.99 22.66 -4.01
C ALA A 66 0.76 23.19 -4.80
N GLY A 67 0.43 24.47 -4.68
CA GLY A 67 -0.68 25.12 -5.39
C GLY A 67 -2.09 24.83 -4.82
N GLU A 68 -2.19 24.07 -3.73
CA GLU A 68 -3.43 23.76 -3.02
C GLU A 68 -3.35 24.31 -1.58
N THR A 69 -4.45 24.87 -1.06
CA THR A 69 -4.53 25.30 0.35
C THR A 69 -4.61 24.10 1.30
N ARG A 70 -4.36 24.32 2.59
CA ARG A 70 -4.46 23.25 3.59
C ARG A 70 -5.89 22.70 3.72
N GLU A 71 -6.89 23.57 3.59
CA GLU A 71 -8.31 23.21 3.63
C GLU A 71 -8.71 22.37 2.42
N GLU A 72 -8.30 22.77 1.22
CA GLU A 72 -8.54 22.03 -0.02
C GLU A 72 -7.88 20.66 0.03
N TRP A 73 -6.60 20.61 0.41
CA TRP A 73 -5.88 19.35 0.58
C TRP A 73 -6.57 18.45 1.60
N GLY A 74 -6.99 19.01 2.74
CA GLY A 74 -7.68 18.23 3.77
C GLY A 74 -9.00 17.64 3.27
N ARG A 75 -9.75 18.39 2.44
CA ARG A 75 -10.98 17.91 1.80
C ARG A 75 -10.67 16.83 0.77
N ARG A 76 -9.72 17.06 -0.13
CA ARG A 76 -9.29 16.08 -1.14
C ARG A 76 -8.79 14.81 -0.48
N LEU A 77 -7.99 14.93 0.58
CA LEU A 77 -7.56 13.82 1.41
C LEU A 77 -8.80 13.06 1.88
N ARG A 78 -9.70 13.65 2.68
CA ARG A 78 -10.88 12.91 3.20
C ARG A 78 -11.69 12.16 2.14
N HIS A 79 -11.85 12.70 0.93
CA HIS A 79 -12.64 12.08 -0.13
C HIS A 79 -11.87 11.09 -1.02
N SER A 80 -10.54 11.18 -1.10
CA SER A 80 -9.76 10.28 -1.97
C SER A 80 -9.71 8.86 -1.41
N PRO A 81 -10.07 7.84 -2.21
CA PRO A 81 -10.05 6.44 -1.76
C PRO A 81 -8.62 5.90 -1.69
N VAL A 82 -7.65 6.57 -2.31
CA VAL A 82 -6.24 6.17 -2.29
C VAL A 82 -5.35 7.22 -1.63
N ARG A 83 -4.39 6.75 -0.85
CA ARG A 83 -3.34 7.54 -0.18
C ARG A 83 -1.99 7.23 -0.81
N VAL A 84 -1.20 8.25 -1.11
CA VAL A 84 0.22 8.11 -1.46
C VAL A 84 1.08 8.53 -0.27
N GLN A 85 2.03 7.67 0.08
CA GLN A 85 3.12 7.93 1.01
C GLN A 85 4.46 7.60 0.34
N TRP A 86 5.47 8.38 0.66
CA TRP A 86 6.84 8.20 0.18
C TRP A 86 7.72 7.84 1.37
N ASP A 87 7.96 6.54 1.55
CA ASP A 87 8.80 6.04 2.64
C ASP A 87 10.25 5.91 2.18
N PRO A 88 11.24 5.99 3.09
CA PRO A 88 12.61 5.63 2.75
C PRO A 88 12.68 4.22 2.17
N GLU A 89 13.37 4.04 1.05
CA GLU A 89 13.77 2.70 0.61
C GLU A 89 14.80 2.12 1.59
N ARG A 90 14.96 0.80 1.56
CA ARG A 90 15.76 0.03 2.50
C ARG A 90 16.88 -0.70 1.80
N SER A 91 18.02 -0.81 2.48
CA SER A 91 19.12 -1.68 2.07
C SER A 91 18.81 -3.16 2.37
N LEU A 92 19.70 -4.09 2.02
CA LEU A 92 19.56 -5.51 2.42
C LEU A 92 19.80 -5.66 3.92
N GLN A 93 20.62 -4.79 4.48
CA GLN A 93 20.84 -4.63 5.91
C GLN A 93 19.74 -3.78 6.58
N LEU A 94 18.65 -3.50 5.85
CA LEU A 94 17.47 -2.78 6.32
C LEU A 94 17.71 -1.30 6.71
N ALA A 95 18.85 -0.72 6.35
CA ALA A 95 19.18 0.69 6.56
C ALA A 95 18.38 1.59 5.61
N ALA A 96 18.06 2.82 6.02
CA ALA A 96 17.41 3.79 5.13
C ALA A 96 18.35 4.21 3.98
N LEU A 97 17.81 4.31 2.77
CA LEU A 97 18.50 4.83 1.59
C LEU A 97 18.08 6.28 1.29
N PRO A 98 18.88 7.05 0.54
CA PRO A 98 18.62 8.47 0.27
C PRO A 98 17.49 8.72 -0.75
N TYR A 99 16.81 7.67 -1.21
CA TYR A 99 15.67 7.73 -2.10
C TYR A 99 14.45 7.03 -1.49
N ARG A 100 13.27 7.37 -1.99
CA ARG A 100 11.99 6.93 -1.43
C ARG A 100 11.29 5.92 -2.32
N SER A 101 10.47 5.09 -1.70
CA SER A 101 9.60 4.12 -2.35
C SER A 101 8.14 4.43 -2.08
N LEU A 102 7.32 4.13 -3.08
CA LEU A 102 5.88 4.32 -3.03
C LEU A 102 5.22 3.41 -1.99
N GLN A 103 4.26 3.98 -1.28
CA GLN A 103 3.27 3.28 -0.48
C GLN A 103 1.89 3.74 -0.86
N LEU A 104 1.01 2.79 -1.20
CA LEU A 104 -0.39 3.08 -1.48
C LEU A 104 -1.25 2.59 -0.34
N GLY A 105 -2.06 3.49 0.21
CA GLY A 105 -3.15 3.15 1.12
C GLY A 105 -4.44 3.08 0.33
N LEU A 106 -5.10 1.92 0.37
CA LEU A 106 -6.37 1.66 -0.29
C LEU A 106 -7.48 1.68 0.76
N GLY A 107 -8.46 2.57 0.58
CA GLY A 107 -9.63 2.70 1.44
C GLY A 107 -10.91 2.88 0.63
N GLY A 108 -12.07 2.81 1.30
CA GLY A 108 -13.37 2.98 0.64
C GLY A 108 -13.52 2.03 -0.56
N GLU A 109 -13.90 2.57 -1.71
CA GLU A 109 -14.11 1.78 -2.94
C GLU A 109 -12.84 1.10 -3.48
N ALA A 110 -11.65 1.56 -3.13
CA ALA A 110 -10.42 0.95 -3.61
C ALA A 110 -10.19 -0.45 -3.03
N VAL A 111 -10.71 -0.73 -1.83
CA VAL A 111 -10.54 -2.03 -1.17
C VAL A 111 -11.29 -3.17 -1.87
N PRO A 112 -12.62 -3.08 -2.14
CA PRO A 112 -13.31 -4.13 -2.88
C PRO A 112 -12.74 -4.28 -4.29
N ARG A 113 -12.42 -3.19 -4.98
CA ARG A 113 -11.76 -3.28 -6.30
C ARG A 113 -10.43 -4.04 -6.22
N TYR A 114 -9.58 -3.72 -5.25
CA TYR A 114 -8.31 -4.44 -5.04
C TYR A 114 -8.52 -5.92 -4.77
N VAL A 115 -9.46 -6.26 -3.89
CA VAL A 115 -9.69 -7.63 -3.42
C VAL A 115 -10.38 -8.49 -4.48
N ASP A 116 -11.41 -7.95 -5.13
CA ASP A 116 -12.35 -8.72 -5.94
C ASP A 116 -12.10 -8.54 -7.46
N GLU A 117 -11.47 -7.45 -7.90
CA GLU A 117 -11.28 -7.14 -9.33
C GLU A 117 -9.80 -7.12 -9.76
N TRP A 118 -8.90 -6.51 -8.98
CA TRP A 118 -7.52 -6.27 -9.41
C TRP A 118 -6.59 -7.44 -9.09
N THR A 119 -6.85 -8.19 -8.03
CA THR A 119 -5.98 -9.29 -7.59
C THR A 119 -6.02 -10.45 -8.58
N VAL A 120 -4.86 -10.77 -9.14
CA VAL A 120 -4.66 -11.87 -10.10
C VAL A 120 -4.17 -13.13 -9.38
N ALA A 121 -3.25 -12.98 -8.43
CA ALA A 121 -2.69 -14.10 -7.68
C ALA A 121 -2.17 -13.67 -6.31
N ILE A 122 -2.21 -14.60 -5.35
CA ILE A 122 -1.59 -14.45 -4.03
C ILE A 122 -0.68 -15.65 -3.79
N ARG A 123 0.59 -15.40 -3.48
CA ARG A 123 1.60 -16.44 -3.19
C ARG A 123 2.22 -16.21 -1.83
N ASP A 124 2.47 -17.29 -1.09
CA ASP A 124 3.31 -17.23 0.10
C ASP A 124 4.77 -17.20 -0.34
N VAL A 125 5.54 -16.29 0.23
CA VAL A 125 6.98 -16.14 -0.07
C VAL A 125 7.83 -16.09 1.21
N THR A 126 7.28 -16.55 2.33
CA THR A 126 8.06 -16.87 3.54
C THR A 126 8.90 -18.12 3.31
#